data_AF-A0A538DM39-F1
#
_entry.id   AF-A0A538DM39-F1
#
_cell.length_a   1.000
_cell.length_b   1.000
_cell.length_c   1.000
_cell.angle_alpha   90.00
_cell.angle_beta   90.00
_cell.angle_gamma   90.00
#
_symmetry.space_group_name_H-M   'P 1'
#
loop_
_entity.id
_entity.type
_entity.pdbx_description
1 polymer ?
#
loop_
_entity_poly.entity_id
_entity_poly.type
_entity_poly.pdbx_seq_one_letter_code
_entity_poly.pdbx_strand_id
1 'polypeptide(L)'
;MNRRGPWLLLATLGVLVAITIPELGADPWPFMPPAVHPRGLLGPLVRVADREWDLGILRSTAVLAGLLIALVAAATWRIRSWPRWFAIALPIVVCGMLLVPATMLQVGLRDATEPWYFTNDSTYQIEIAGDLVLHGHNPYGHDYGDSGLERFYPAANDEEAAFDRAARHHFAYFPGTALIAAAWRALPRPWDDYRIFVLLATFALLPAALLFPGALYVRLSVGAGLAANPILLKGAWFGTADAPALLALVLAFGLLARGRLVWAAASLGAALALKQFALVAVPFFAIMLLTKNASRGTLYRAGAAFGGVFLATVLPFLVADPGALWHDTVSYGAGTYRIVGYGLAALLLNLGAIDDRFGNYPFVWLALLFWLPLTAWLLWAQRRAGTLWAGAIGFSVSMFVLLFLSRVFQSSYLAWPLTGIGVALLLAEADGSRRAAPAESPSSAARE
;
A
#
# COMPACT_ATOMS: atom_id res chain seq x y z
N MET A 1 -35.08 -10.92 0.60
CA MET A 1 -33.84 -10.12 0.73
C MET A 1 -32.76 -10.97 1.40
N ASN A 2 -31.59 -11.08 0.77
CA ASN A 2 -30.55 -12.03 1.17
C ASN A 2 -29.85 -11.57 2.47
N ARG A 3 -30.14 -12.23 3.60
CA ARG A 3 -29.54 -11.91 4.93
C ARG A 3 -28.01 -12.02 4.94
N ARG A 4 -27.41 -12.68 3.95
CA ARG A 4 -25.96 -12.97 3.88
C ARG A 4 -25.07 -11.72 3.81
N GLY A 5 -25.55 -10.60 3.25
CA GLY A 5 -24.74 -9.38 3.05
C GLY A 5 -24.24 -8.73 4.35
N PRO A 6 -25.15 -8.31 5.25
CA PRO A 6 -24.75 -7.76 6.56
C PRO A 6 -23.86 -8.71 7.37
N TRP A 7 -24.14 -10.01 7.34
CA TRP A 7 -23.33 -11.02 8.03
C TRP A 7 -21.92 -11.16 7.46
N LEU A 8 -21.76 -11.08 6.12
CA LEU A 8 -20.44 -11.05 5.49
C LEU A 8 -19.63 -9.85 5.98
N LEU A 9 -20.23 -8.65 6.00
CA LEU A 9 -19.56 -7.44 6.46
C LEU A 9 -19.16 -7.53 7.94
N LEU A 10 -20.08 -7.97 8.80
CA LEU A 10 -19.80 -8.16 10.22
C LEU A 10 -18.70 -9.22 10.46
N ALA A 11 -18.74 -10.33 9.74
CA ALA A 11 -17.71 -11.36 9.84
C ALA A 11 -16.34 -10.83 9.40
N THR A 12 -16.27 -10.09 8.29
CA THR A 12 -15.02 -9.47 7.85
C THR A 12 -14.47 -8.49 8.89
N LEU A 13 -15.30 -7.56 9.38
CA LEU A 13 -14.88 -6.58 10.39
C LEU A 13 -14.45 -7.27 11.70
N GLY A 14 -15.19 -8.29 12.14
CA GLY A 14 -14.86 -9.07 13.34
C GLY A 14 -13.53 -9.79 13.22
N VAL A 15 -13.26 -10.43 12.06
CA VAL A 15 -11.97 -11.07 11.78
C VAL A 15 -10.85 -10.03 11.77
N LEU A 16 -11.03 -8.89 11.10
CA LEU A 16 -10.03 -7.83 11.06
C LEU A 16 -9.67 -7.34 12.46
N VAL A 17 -10.67 -7.06 13.31
CA VAL A 17 -10.42 -6.67 14.71
C VAL A 17 -9.67 -7.79 15.45
N ALA A 18 -10.12 -9.04 15.35
CA ALA A 18 -9.53 -10.16 16.07
C ALA A 18 -8.05 -10.39 15.72
N ILE A 19 -7.67 -10.27 14.44
CA ILE A 19 -6.28 -10.44 14.00
C ILE A 19 -5.42 -9.18 14.23
N THR A 20 -6.04 -8.01 14.36
CA THR A 20 -5.32 -6.74 14.50
C THR A 20 -5.00 -6.41 15.94
N ILE A 21 -5.84 -6.82 16.91
CA ILE A 21 -5.61 -6.55 18.35
C ILE A 21 -4.23 -7.04 18.83
N PRO A 22 -3.78 -8.27 18.51
CA PRO A 22 -2.46 -8.75 18.95
C PRO A 22 -1.31 -7.97 18.32
N GLU A 23 -1.45 -7.60 17.04
CA GLU A 23 -0.44 -6.95 16.21
C GLU A 23 -0.33 -5.44 16.46
N LEU A 24 -1.38 -4.81 17.00
CA LEU A 24 -1.43 -3.38 17.27
C LEU A 24 -0.33 -2.97 18.25
N GLY A 25 0.69 -2.31 17.69
CA GLY A 25 1.85 -1.83 18.41
C GLY A 25 2.81 -2.93 18.88
N ALA A 26 2.69 -4.17 18.38
CA ALA A 26 3.53 -5.30 18.80
C ALA A 26 5.02 -5.16 18.44
N ASP A 27 5.35 -4.29 17.48
CA ASP A 27 6.72 -3.98 17.06
C ASP A 27 7.10 -2.53 17.37
N PRO A 28 7.22 -2.12 18.65
CA PRO A 28 7.77 -0.82 18.94
C PRO A 28 9.25 -0.85 18.55
N TRP A 29 9.67 0.10 17.73
CA TRP A 29 11.07 0.50 17.84
C TRP A 29 11.29 1.09 19.23
N PRO A 30 12.33 0.64 19.94
CA PRO A 30 12.59 1.04 21.31
C PRO A 30 13.21 2.44 21.33
N PHE A 31 12.47 3.43 20.82
CA PHE A 31 12.85 4.81 20.89
C PHE A 31 12.84 5.24 22.36
N MET A 32 14.02 5.66 22.84
CA MET A 32 14.22 6.20 24.18
C MET A 32 14.61 7.67 24.08
N PRO A 33 13.67 8.57 23.72
CA PRO A 33 13.96 10.00 23.65
C PRO A 33 14.34 10.52 25.05
N PRO A 34 15.31 11.45 25.16
CA PRO A 34 15.75 11.97 26.46
C PRO A 34 14.65 12.80 27.15
N ALA A 35 13.77 13.44 26.38
CA ALA A 35 12.63 14.18 26.89
C ALA A 35 11.49 14.18 25.86
N VAL A 36 10.25 14.13 26.37
CA VAL A 36 9.03 14.27 25.57
C VAL A 36 8.26 15.47 26.10
N HIS A 37 7.99 16.44 25.23
CA HIS A 37 7.36 17.72 25.57
C HIS A 37 6.02 17.87 24.82
N PRO A 38 4.91 17.36 25.38
CA PRO A 38 3.60 17.38 24.71
C PRO A 38 3.14 18.81 24.42
N ARG A 39 3.00 19.15 23.15
CA ARG A 39 2.63 20.48 22.67
C ARG A 39 1.63 20.40 21.51
N GLY A 40 1.10 21.56 21.11
CA GLY A 40 0.19 21.65 19.96
C GLY A 40 -1.11 20.86 20.13
N LEU A 41 -1.74 20.53 18.99
CA LEU A 41 -3.06 19.88 18.93
C LEU A 41 -3.03 18.41 19.39
N LEU A 42 -1.90 17.72 19.22
CA LEU A 42 -1.75 16.32 19.63
C LEU A 42 -1.20 16.16 21.06
N GLY A 43 -0.77 17.26 21.70
CA GLY A 43 -0.28 17.26 23.08
C GLY A 43 -1.22 16.61 24.11
N PRO A 44 -2.55 16.81 24.09
CA PRO A 44 -3.47 16.09 24.96
C PRO A 44 -3.41 14.57 24.78
N LEU A 45 -3.34 14.08 23.54
CA LEU A 45 -3.24 12.64 23.25
C LEU A 45 -1.93 12.07 23.81
N VAL A 46 -0.81 12.76 23.60
CA VAL A 46 0.50 12.35 24.13
C VAL A 46 0.52 12.35 25.66
N ARG A 47 -0.17 13.30 26.31
CA ARG A 47 -0.29 13.33 27.78
C ARG A 47 -1.13 12.17 28.32
N VAL A 48 -2.21 11.80 27.63
CA VAL A 48 -3.06 10.67 28.03
C VAL A 48 -2.32 9.34 27.87
N ALA A 49 -1.41 9.25 26.89
CA ALA A 49 -0.53 8.11 26.67
C ALA A 49 0.75 8.13 27.52
N ASP A 50 0.76 8.88 28.63
CA ASP A 50 1.90 9.02 29.55
C ASP A 50 3.24 9.36 28.87
N ARG A 51 3.17 10.05 27.72
CA ARG A 51 4.30 10.47 26.89
C ARG A 51 5.09 9.32 26.28
N GLU A 52 4.48 8.15 26.15
CA GLU A 52 5.08 6.95 25.58
C GLU A 52 4.18 6.31 24.52
N TRP A 53 4.71 5.29 23.85
CA TRP A 53 3.94 4.45 22.94
C TRP A 53 3.06 3.48 23.74
N ASP A 54 1.92 3.98 24.21
CA ASP A 54 0.99 3.23 25.06
C ASP A 54 0.13 2.24 24.26
N LEU A 55 0.48 0.96 24.37
CA LEU A 55 -0.25 -0.16 23.75
C LEU A 55 -1.67 -0.33 24.30
N GLY A 56 -1.90 0.05 25.55
CA GLY A 56 -3.20 -0.01 26.22
C GLY A 56 -4.22 0.84 25.48
N ILE A 57 -3.91 2.11 25.20
CA ILE A 57 -4.80 3.00 24.46
C ILE A 57 -5.13 2.44 23.06
N LEU A 58 -4.13 1.94 22.34
CA LEU A 58 -4.32 1.39 20.99
C LEU A 58 -5.18 0.13 20.99
N ARG A 59 -4.94 -0.77 21.95
CA ARG A 59 -5.72 -2.00 22.08
C ARG A 59 -7.14 -1.71 22.59
N SER A 60 -7.33 -0.71 23.45
CA SER A 60 -8.64 -0.27 23.90
C SER A 60 -9.52 0.21 22.75
N THR A 61 -8.98 0.99 21.79
CA THR A 61 -9.79 1.42 20.62
C THR A 61 -10.18 0.25 19.73
N ALA A 62 -9.31 -0.75 19.56
CA ALA A 62 -9.63 -1.96 18.82
C ALA A 62 -10.66 -2.85 19.55
N VAL A 63 -10.58 -2.97 20.88
CA VAL A 63 -11.59 -3.66 21.70
C VAL A 63 -12.95 -2.96 21.60
N LEU A 64 -12.99 -1.63 21.64
CA LEU A 64 -14.22 -0.86 21.43
C LEU A 64 -14.81 -1.09 20.03
N ALA A 65 -13.97 -1.21 18.99
CA ALA A 65 -14.43 -1.57 17.65
C ALA A 65 -15.03 -2.99 17.63
N GLY A 66 -14.41 -3.95 18.33
CA GLY A 66 -14.96 -5.30 18.51
C GLY A 66 -16.30 -5.32 19.22
N LEU A 67 -16.44 -4.55 20.30
CA LEU A 67 -17.70 -4.37 21.03
C LEU A 67 -18.79 -3.78 20.13
N LEU A 68 -18.47 -2.73 19.35
CA LEU A 68 -19.39 -2.15 18.37
C LEU A 68 -19.88 -3.21 17.38
N ILE A 69 -18.98 -4.01 16.81
CA ILE A 69 -19.35 -5.09 15.87
C ILE A 69 -20.26 -6.12 16.56
N ALA A 70 -19.94 -6.53 17.80
CA ALA A 70 -20.75 -7.49 18.54
C ALA A 70 -22.17 -6.97 18.82
N LEU A 71 -22.30 -5.70 19.23
CA LEU A 71 -23.59 -5.05 19.45
C LEU A 71 -24.40 -4.96 18.15
N VAL A 72 -23.77 -4.58 17.05
CA VAL A 72 -24.42 -4.51 15.74
C VAL A 72 -24.82 -5.91 15.25
N ALA A 73 -24.00 -6.94 15.49
CA ALA A 73 -24.34 -8.33 15.17
C ALA A 73 -25.57 -8.80 15.95
N ALA A 74 -25.63 -8.53 17.27
CA ALA A 74 -26.79 -8.83 18.09
C ALA A 74 -28.05 -8.09 17.61
N ALA A 75 -27.94 -6.81 17.25
CA ALA A 75 -29.05 -6.04 16.67
C ALA A 75 -29.51 -6.60 15.32
N THR A 76 -28.57 -7.09 14.49
CA THR A 76 -28.84 -7.65 13.15
C THR A 76 -29.63 -8.95 13.21
N TRP A 77 -29.64 -9.67 14.34
CA TRP A 77 -30.55 -10.80 14.54
C TRP A 77 -32.02 -10.36 14.49
N ARG A 78 -32.32 -9.14 14.95
CA ARG A 78 -33.67 -8.58 15.01
C ARG A 78 -34.02 -7.72 13.80
N ILE A 79 -33.04 -7.02 13.23
CA ILE A 79 -33.24 -6.09 12.11
C ILE A 79 -33.23 -6.85 10.77
N ARG A 80 -34.31 -6.74 9.99
CA ARG A 80 -34.46 -7.45 8.70
C ARG A 80 -33.64 -6.85 7.55
N SER A 81 -33.30 -5.58 7.62
CA SER A 81 -32.53 -4.88 6.58
C SER A 81 -31.79 -3.67 7.16
N TRP A 82 -30.58 -3.41 6.67
CA TRP A 82 -29.84 -2.20 7.01
C TRP A 82 -30.10 -1.10 5.99
N PRO A 83 -30.25 0.16 6.42
CA PRO A 83 -30.17 1.29 5.49
C PRO A 83 -28.74 1.40 4.93
N ARG A 84 -28.61 1.88 3.69
CA ARG A 84 -27.32 1.95 2.99
C ARG A 84 -26.27 2.77 3.74
N TRP A 85 -26.68 3.90 4.35
CA TRP A 85 -25.78 4.76 5.10
C TRP A 85 -25.14 4.01 6.28
N PHE A 86 -25.90 3.15 6.96
CA PHE A 86 -25.41 2.39 8.11
C PHE A 86 -24.40 1.34 7.68
N ALA A 87 -24.67 0.63 6.58
CA ALA A 87 -23.73 -0.32 5.99
C ALA A 87 -22.39 0.35 5.61
N ILE A 88 -22.41 1.62 5.17
CA ILE A 88 -21.21 2.39 4.83
C ILE A 88 -20.52 2.95 6.08
N ALA A 89 -21.28 3.49 7.03
CA ALA A 89 -20.74 4.12 8.23
C ALA A 89 -20.00 3.13 9.13
N LEU A 90 -20.53 1.90 9.28
CA LEU A 90 -19.94 0.89 10.16
C LEU A 90 -18.46 0.57 9.81
N PRO A 91 -18.08 0.17 8.58
CA PRO A 91 -16.69 -0.10 8.24
C PRO A 91 -15.81 1.16 8.31
N ILE A 92 -16.34 2.36 8.00
CA ILE A 92 -15.60 3.62 8.16
C ILE A 92 -15.21 3.83 9.63
N VAL A 93 -16.17 3.67 10.55
CA VAL A 93 -15.93 3.82 11.99
C VAL A 93 -14.94 2.75 12.48
N VAL A 94 -15.15 1.47 12.15
CA VAL A 94 -14.26 0.39 12.58
C VAL A 94 -12.85 0.57 12.05
N CYS A 95 -12.67 0.83 10.75
CA CYS A 95 -11.33 1.07 10.19
C CYS A 95 -10.68 2.31 10.80
N GLY A 96 -11.46 3.36 11.08
CA GLY A 96 -10.97 4.58 11.72
C GLY A 96 -10.47 4.32 13.15
N MET A 97 -11.21 3.53 13.94
CA MET A 97 -10.82 3.14 15.29
C MET A 97 -9.54 2.29 15.34
N LEU A 98 -9.22 1.58 14.25
CA LEU A 98 -8.02 0.77 14.13
C LEU A 98 -6.81 1.60 13.63
N LEU A 99 -7.00 2.47 12.66
CA LEU A 99 -5.90 3.19 11.97
C LEU A 99 -5.51 4.52 12.64
N VAL A 100 -6.50 5.31 13.04
CA VAL A 100 -6.28 6.72 13.43
C VAL A 100 -5.54 6.82 14.78
N PRO A 101 -5.93 6.12 15.85
CA PRO A 101 -5.29 6.29 17.16
C PRO A 101 -3.79 6.00 17.13
N ALA A 102 -3.40 4.88 16.50
CA ALA A 102 -1.99 4.47 16.38
C ALA A 102 -1.16 5.50 15.60
N THR A 103 -1.67 5.95 14.46
CA THR A 103 -0.94 6.92 13.63
C THR A 103 -0.84 8.27 14.32
N MET A 104 -1.94 8.78 14.89
CA MET A 104 -1.95 10.09 15.56
C MET A 104 -1.09 10.09 16.82
N LEU A 105 -1.03 8.99 17.55
CA LEU A 105 -0.14 8.87 18.71
C LEU A 105 1.33 8.94 18.28
N GLN A 106 1.75 8.22 17.23
CA GLN A 106 3.13 8.31 16.74
C GLN A 106 3.48 9.70 16.21
N VAL A 107 2.59 10.33 15.44
CA VAL A 107 2.80 11.70 14.95
C VAL A 107 2.91 12.67 16.13
N GLY A 108 2.05 12.53 17.14
CA GLY A 108 2.09 13.37 18.34
C GLY A 108 3.36 13.18 19.16
N LEU A 109 3.81 11.93 19.35
CA LEU A 109 5.06 11.61 20.05
C LEU A 109 6.27 12.20 19.32
N ARG A 110 6.29 12.12 17.98
CA ARG A 110 7.33 12.75 17.16
C ARG A 110 7.33 14.27 17.27
N ASP A 111 6.16 14.92 17.20
CA ASP A 111 6.03 16.38 17.34
C ASP A 111 6.48 16.87 18.73
N ALA A 112 6.32 16.01 19.74
CA ALA A 112 6.75 16.23 21.13
C ALA A 112 8.23 15.90 21.38
N THR A 113 8.97 15.42 20.36
CA THR A 113 10.38 15.02 20.44
C THR A 113 11.17 15.58 19.25
N GLU A 114 12.28 14.93 18.88
CA GLU A 114 13.09 15.28 17.71
C GLU A 114 12.61 14.56 16.44
N PRO A 115 12.85 15.11 15.23
CA PRO A 115 12.29 14.59 13.98
C PRO A 115 12.62 13.14 13.64
N TRP A 116 13.68 12.56 14.22
CA TRP A 116 14.10 11.18 13.96
C TRP A 116 13.51 10.16 14.96
N TYR A 117 12.77 10.58 15.99
CA TYR A 117 12.07 9.69 16.90
C TYR A 117 10.66 9.34 16.42
N PHE A 118 10.15 8.18 16.83
CA PHE A 118 8.79 7.70 16.56
C PHE A 118 8.38 7.84 15.09
N THR A 119 9.25 7.45 14.18
CA THR A 119 9.00 7.37 12.73
C THR A 119 9.83 6.23 12.14
N ASN A 120 9.51 5.80 10.92
CA ASN A 120 10.34 4.86 10.17
C ASN A 120 11.36 5.60 9.28
N ASP A 121 12.50 4.97 9.00
CA ASP A 121 13.59 5.53 8.19
C ASP A 121 13.08 5.87 6.80
N SER A 122 12.24 5.01 6.22
CA SER A 122 11.63 5.28 4.93
C SER A 122 10.82 6.57 4.90
N THR A 123 9.95 6.78 5.89
CA THR A 123 9.16 8.02 5.97
C THR A 123 10.06 9.21 6.18
N TYR A 124 11.01 9.12 7.12
CA TYR A 124 11.88 10.23 7.44
C TYR A 124 12.74 10.65 6.24
N GLN A 125 13.32 9.68 5.53
CA GLN A 125 14.10 9.94 4.33
C GLN A 125 13.25 10.49 3.17
N ILE A 126 12.01 10.03 3.01
CA ILE A 126 11.05 10.58 2.04
C ILE A 126 10.74 12.05 2.34
N GLU A 127 10.58 12.42 3.61
CA GLU A 127 10.36 13.82 4.03
C GLU A 127 11.57 14.70 3.73
N ILE A 128 12.80 14.23 4.05
CA ILE A 128 14.04 14.95 3.71
C ILE A 128 14.17 15.10 2.19
N ALA A 129 13.87 14.05 1.41
CA ALA A 129 13.87 14.13 -0.05
C ALA A 129 12.83 15.12 -0.58
N GLY A 130 11.66 15.21 0.06
CA GLY A 130 10.65 16.23 -0.23
C GLY A 130 11.16 17.64 0.03
N ASP A 131 11.87 17.86 1.14
CA ASP A 131 12.52 19.15 1.42
C ASP A 131 13.58 19.49 0.36
N LEU A 132 14.41 18.53 -0.05
CA LEU A 132 15.40 18.74 -1.13
C LEU A 132 14.71 19.19 -2.42
N VAL A 133 13.64 18.51 -2.82
CA VAL A 133 12.86 18.87 -4.01
C VAL A 133 12.27 20.29 -3.90
N LEU A 134 11.71 20.66 -2.74
CA LEU A 134 11.18 22.00 -2.49
C LEU A 134 12.24 23.11 -2.65
N HIS A 135 13.49 22.81 -2.31
CA HIS A 135 14.61 23.74 -2.44
C HIS A 135 15.36 23.62 -3.79
N GLY A 136 14.83 22.84 -4.74
CA GLY A 136 15.42 22.68 -6.07
C GLY A 136 16.62 21.76 -6.13
N HIS A 137 16.82 20.90 -5.12
CA HIS A 137 17.89 19.90 -5.07
C HIS A 137 17.41 18.53 -5.54
N ASN A 138 18.33 17.76 -6.12
CA ASN A 138 18.10 16.37 -6.50
C ASN A 138 18.28 15.47 -5.27
N PRO A 139 17.28 14.66 -4.86
CA PRO A 139 17.43 13.71 -3.77
C PRO A 139 18.29 12.48 -4.14
N TYR A 140 18.41 12.17 -5.43
CA TYR A 140 19.20 11.03 -5.88
C TYR A 140 20.69 11.37 -5.92
N GLY A 141 21.54 10.49 -5.37
CA GLY A 141 22.97 10.74 -5.21
C GLY A 141 23.30 11.78 -4.14
N HIS A 142 22.31 12.21 -3.37
CA HIS A 142 22.50 13.12 -2.25
C HIS A 142 23.09 12.37 -1.04
N ASP A 143 24.02 13.03 -0.32
CA ASP A 143 24.54 12.50 0.93
C ASP A 143 23.64 12.93 2.10
N TYR A 144 22.97 11.95 2.70
CA TYR A 144 22.09 12.13 3.86
C TYR A 144 22.86 12.06 5.19
N GLY A 145 24.20 11.96 5.17
CA GLY A 145 25.05 11.81 6.36
C GLY A 145 24.92 12.92 7.41
N ASP A 146 24.55 14.13 7.00
CA ASP A 146 24.38 15.30 7.89
C ASP A 146 22.92 15.81 7.94
N SER A 147 21.96 15.00 7.49
CA SER A 147 20.54 15.39 7.36
C SER A 147 19.71 15.16 8.63
N GLY A 148 20.30 14.59 9.67
CA GLY A 148 19.62 14.04 10.85
C GLY A 148 19.32 12.54 10.73
N LEU A 149 19.43 11.95 9.53
CA LEU A 149 19.27 10.50 9.31
C LEU A 149 20.36 9.69 10.02
N GLU A 150 21.53 10.27 10.25
CA GLU A 150 22.62 9.68 11.04
C GLU A 150 22.26 9.48 12.52
N ARG A 151 21.34 10.30 13.05
CA ARG A 151 20.88 10.23 14.46
C ARG A 151 19.75 9.23 14.67
N PHE A 152 19.00 8.97 13.61
CA PHE A 152 17.85 8.09 13.63
C PHE A 152 18.20 6.68 14.09
N TYR A 153 19.26 6.10 13.53
CA TYR A 153 19.51 4.69 13.79
C TYR A 153 20.08 4.39 15.19
N PRO A 154 21.00 5.21 15.75
CA PRO A 154 21.32 5.13 17.18
C PRO A 154 20.07 5.31 18.05
N ALA A 155 19.17 6.24 17.68
CA ALA A 155 17.93 6.48 18.41
C ALA A 155 16.97 5.27 18.37
N ALA A 156 16.95 4.51 17.29
CA ALA A 156 16.15 3.30 17.13
C ALA A 156 16.77 2.05 17.79
N ASN A 157 17.95 2.19 18.42
CA ASN A 157 18.74 1.08 18.97
C ASN A 157 19.01 -0.05 17.96
N ASP A 158 19.17 0.28 16.68
CA ASP A 158 19.49 -0.68 15.62
C ASP A 158 21.02 -0.77 15.48
N GLU A 159 21.62 -1.57 16.36
CA GLU A 159 23.06 -1.86 16.42
C GLU A 159 23.55 -2.57 15.16
N GLU A 160 22.73 -3.46 14.59
CA GLU A 160 23.10 -4.30 13.44
C GLU A 160 23.23 -3.47 12.16
N ALA A 161 22.47 -2.38 12.06
CA ALA A 161 22.67 -1.44 10.98
C ALA A 161 23.76 -0.39 11.31
N ALA A 162 24.38 -0.32 12.51
CA ALA A 162 25.38 0.73 12.87
C ALA A 162 26.68 0.75 12.06
N PHE A 163 26.89 -0.27 11.25
CA PHE A 163 28.00 -0.35 10.30
C PHE A 163 27.62 0.23 8.93
N ASP A 164 28.44 1.19 8.48
CA ASP A 164 28.53 1.78 7.14
C ASP A 164 27.22 1.77 6.31
N ARG A 165 26.25 2.57 6.76
CA ARG A 165 24.87 2.51 6.28
C ARG A 165 24.71 3.13 4.90
N ALA A 166 24.76 2.29 3.88
CA ALA A 166 24.46 2.65 2.49
C ALA A 166 23.15 3.46 2.33
N ALA A 167 22.15 3.29 3.21
CA ALA A 167 20.94 4.13 3.21
C ALA A 167 21.21 5.63 3.39
N ARG A 168 22.34 6.03 3.98
CA ARG A 168 22.76 7.45 4.07
C ARG A 168 23.26 8.01 2.74
N HIS A 169 23.60 7.16 1.78
CA HIS A 169 24.15 7.59 0.50
C HIS A 169 23.22 7.26 -0.67
N HIS A 170 22.00 6.80 -0.39
CA HIS A 170 21.07 6.32 -1.40
C HIS A 170 19.63 6.66 -1.06
N PHE A 171 18.91 7.25 -2.00
CA PHE A 171 17.46 7.43 -1.93
C PHE A 171 16.70 6.36 -2.74
N ALA A 172 16.34 5.27 -2.08
CA ALA A 172 15.81 4.06 -2.74
C ALA A 172 14.34 4.14 -3.21
N TYR A 173 13.70 5.30 -3.12
CA TYR A 173 12.28 5.47 -3.44
C TYR A 173 12.09 6.09 -4.82
N PHE A 174 11.00 5.72 -5.49
CA PHE A 174 10.71 6.21 -6.83
C PHE A 174 10.29 7.69 -6.83
N PRO A 175 10.57 8.44 -7.92
CA PRO A 175 10.44 9.90 -7.94
C PRO A 175 9.11 10.49 -7.47
N GLY A 176 8.00 9.78 -7.69
CA GLY A 176 6.69 10.21 -7.24
C GLY A 176 6.59 10.38 -5.73
N THR A 177 7.33 9.61 -4.92
CA THR A 177 7.28 9.76 -3.46
C THR A 177 7.93 11.07 -3.00
N ALA A 178 9.08 11.43 -3.56
CA ALA A 178 9.75 12.70 -3.26
C ALA A 178 8.89 13.90 -3.67
N LEU A 179 8.24 13.83 -4.85
CA LEU A 179 7.36 14.89 -5.33
C LEU A 179 6.10 15.05 -4.45
N ILE A 180 5.47 13.95 -4.03
CA ILE A 180 4.30 14.04 -3.15
C ILE A 180 4.72 14.48 -1.74
N ALA A 181 5.87 14.03 -1.24
CA ALA A 181 6.40 14.51 0.03
C ALA A 181 6.66 16.02 0.00
N ALA A 182 7.29 16.53 -1.07
CA ALA A 182 7.46 17.96 -1.29
C ALA A 182 6.12 18.71 -1.25
N ALA A 183 5.09 18.21 -1.95
CA ALA A 183 3.77 18.81 -1.91
C ALA A 183 3.12 18.74 -0.52
N TRP A 184 3.31 17.63 0.21
CA TRP A 184 2.73 17.40 1.53
C TRP A 184 3.37 18.29 2.61
N ARG A 185 4.67 18.55 2.48
CA ARG A 185 5.47 19.40 3.36
C ARG A 185 5.05 20.88 3.34
N ALA A 186 4.14 21.27 2.45
CA ALA A 186 3.51 22.59 2.48
C ALA A 186 2.52 22.78 3.65
N LEU A 187 2.10 21.71 4.33
CA LEU A 187 1.21 21.78 5.49
C LEU A 187 1.96 22.28 6.75
N PRO A 188 1.26 22.84 7.75
CA PRO A 188 1.88 23.22 9.01
C PRO A 188 2.08 22.00 9.92
N ARG A 189 3.13 22.02 10.74
CA ARG A 189 3.35 21.01 11.79
C ARG A 189 2.17 20.90 12.76
N PRO A 190 1.79 19.69 13.21
CA PRO A 190 2.37 18.38 12.86
C PRO A 190 1.75 17.72 11.62
N TRP A 191 0.93 18.45 10.84
CA TRP A 191 0.17 17.90 9.72
C TRP A 191 1.02 17.64 8.46
N ASP A 192 2.24 18.14 8.44
CA ASP A 192 3.28 17.89 7.43
C ASP A 192 3.98 16.53 7.58
N ASP A 193 3.72 15.77 8.65
CA ASP A 193 4.20 14.40 8.79
C ASP A 193 3.61 13.52 7.68
N TYR A 194 4.47 12.89 6.89
CA TYR A 194 4.09 12.17 5.70
C TYR A 194 3.23 10.94 6.01
N ARG A 195 3.26 10.42 7.24
CA ARG A 195 2.37 9.31 7.65
C ARG A 195 0.92 9.70 7.67
N ILE A 196 0.58 10.97 7.77
CA ILE A 196 -0.80 11.43 7.64
C ILE A 196 -1.27 11.21 6.20
N PHE A 197 -0.42 11.48 5.21
CA PHE A 197 -0.73 11.14 3.82
C PHE A 197 -0.87 9.63 3.63
N VAL A 198 0.05 8.83 4.20
CA VAL A 198 -0.03 7.36 4.16
C VAL A 198 -1.32 6.86 4.81
N LEU A 199 -1.71 7.40 5.97
CA LEU A 199 -2.96 7.09 6.66
C LEU A 199 -4.18 7.39 5.78
N LEU A 200 -4.22 8.57 5.17
CA LEU A 200 -5.32 8.95 4.27
C LEU A 200 -5.37 8.02 3.06
N ALA A 201 -4.23 7.66 2.48
CA ALA A 201 -4.17 6.72 1.37
C ALA A 201 -4.64 5.31 1.77
N THR A 202 -4.20 4.81 2.93
CA THR A 202 -4.65 3.54 3.50
C THR A 202 -6.16 3.55 3.74
N PHE A 203 -6.68 4.61 4.37
CA PHE A 203 -8.11 4.75 4.64
C PHE A 203 -8.93 4.85 3.35
N ALA A 204 -8.41 5.52 2.33
CA ALA A 204 -9.05 5.69 1.02
C ALA A 204 -9.17 4.38 0.21
N LEU A 205 -8.48 3.30 0.59
CA LEU A 205 -8.67 1.98 -0.02
C LEU A 205 -10.11 1.45 0.19
N LEU A 206 -10.75 1.79 1.32
CA LEU A 206 -12.13 1.43 1.61
C LEU A 206 -13.12 2.04 0.59
N PRO A 207 -13.21 3.38 0.41
CA PRO A 207 -14.05 3.96 -0.62
C PRO A 207 -13.56 3.64 -2.04
N ALA A 208 -12.27 3.38 -2.28
CA ALA A 208 -11.79 2.97 -3.59
C ALA A 208 -12.42 1.63 -4.05
N ALA A 209 -12.69 0.70 -3.13
CA ALA A 209 -13.40 -0.54 -3.45
C ALA A 209 -14.84 -0.29 -3.97
N LEU A 210 -15.46 0.85 -3.65
CA LEU A 210 -16.79 1.22 -4.15
C LEU A 210 -16.79 1.62 -5.64
N LEU A 211 -15.63 1.93 -6.22
CA LEU A 211 -15.47 2.11 -7.67
C LEU A 211 -15.77 0.83 -8.44
N PHE A 212 -15.60 -0.34 -7.84
CA PHE A 212 -15.92 -1.60 -8.52
C PHE A 212 -17.45 -1.77 -8.65
N PRO A 213 -17.95 -2.34 -9.76
CA PRO A 213 -19.32 -2.84 -9.86
C PRO A 213 -19.53 -4.05 -8.93
N GLY A 214 -20.77 -4.33 -8.53
CA GLY A 214 -21.10 -5.52 -7.73
C GLY A 214 -21.85 -5.22 -6.44
N ALA A 215 -22.09 -6.27 -5.63
CA ALA A 215 -22.84 -6.13 -4.38
C ALA A 215 -22.16 -5.17 -3.39
N LEU A 216 -22.94 -4.28 -2.76
CA LEU A 216 -22.42 -3.29 -1.81
C LEU A 216 -21.65 -3.93 -0.65
N TYR A 217 -22.21 -4.97 -0.03
CA TYR A 217 -21.59 -5.62 1.14
C TYR A 217 -20.25 -6.28 0.79
N VAL A 218 -20.11 -6.88 -0.40
CA VAL A 218 -18.84 -7.44 -0.86
C VAL A 218 -17.79 -6.34 -1.02
N ARG A 219 -18.17 -5.23 -1.65
CA ARG A 219 -17.26 -4.09 -1.85
C ARG A 219 -16.81 -3.46 -0.53
N LEU A 220 -17.70 -3.34 0.44
CA LEU A 220 -17.39 -2.84 1.77
C LEU A 220 -16.50 -3.82 2.56
N SER A 221 -16.79 -5.13 2.51
CA SER A 221 -15.96 -6.16 3.14
C SER A 221 -14.53 -6.15 2.57
N VAL A 222 -14.39 -6.20 1.24
CA VAL A 222 -13.07 -6.19 0.61
C VAL A 222 -12.36 -4.86 0.86
N GLY A 223 -13.06 -3.72 0.73
CA GLY A 223 -12.49 -2.41 1.03
C GLY A 223 -12.00 -2.28 2.47
N ALA A 224 -12.74 -2.83 3.44
CA ALA A 224 -12.30 -2.87 4.84
C ALA A 224 -11.07 -3.76 5.02
N GLY A 225 -11.02 -4.91 4.35
CA GLY A 225 -9.83 -5.78 4.34
C GLY A 225 -8.61 -5.10 3.71
N LEU A 226 -8.81 -4.34 2.63
CA LEU A 226 -7.74 -3.56 2.02
C LEU A 226 -7.23 -2.47 2.96
N ALA A 227 -8.11 -1.72 3.64
CA ALA A 227 -7.71 -0.60 4.49
C ALA A 227 -7.17 -1.03 5.88
N ALA A 228 -7.72 -2.07 6.49
CA ALA A 228 -7.50 -2.41 7.91
C ALA A 228 -6.91 -3.80 8.14
N ASN A 229 -6.26 -4.41 7.15
CA ASN A 229 -5.44 -5.59 7.43
C ASN A 229 -4.21 -5.22 8.28
N PRO A 230 -3.68 -6.13 9.11
CA PRO A 230 -2.56 -5.84 10.01
C PRO A 230 -1.32 -5.26 9.32
N ILE A 231 -1.04 -5.67 8.08
CA ILE A 231 0.15 -5.22 7.33
C ILE A 231 0.03 -3.73 6.99
N LEU A 232 -1.10 -3.31 6.42
CA LEU A 232 -1.31 -1.88 6.10
C LEU A 232 -1.56 -1.03 7.33
N LEU A 233 -2.16 -1.59 8.36
CA LEU A 233 -2.31 -0.89 9.63
C LEU A 233 -0.94 -0.58 10.23
N LYS A 234 -0.05 -1.58 10.30
CA LYS A 234 1.35 -1.39 10.67
C LYS A 234 2.00 -0.35 9.77
N GLY A 235 1.83 -0.48 8.45
CA GLY A 235 2.40 0.45 7.50
C GLY A 235 1.97 1.91 7.71
N ALA A 236 0.72 2.16 8.13
CA ALA A 236 0.21 3.50 8.37
C ALA A 236 0.84 4.17 9.60
N TRP A 237 0.85 3.51 10.75
CA TRP A 237 1.40 4.12 11.97
C TRP A 237 2.93 4.08 12.02
N PHE A 238 3.54 3.03 11.47
CA PHE A 238 4.99 2.88 11.41
C PHE A 238 5.59 3.80 10.34
N GLY A 239 4.89 3.99 9.22
CA GLY A 239 5.34 4.86 8.13
C GLY A 239 6.06 4.11 7.01
N THR A 240 5.49 3.00 6.53
CA THR A 240 5.92 2.42 5.24
C THR A 240 5.11 3.07 4.12
N ALA A 241 5.77 3.69 3.14
CA ALA A 241 5.11 4.47 2.09
C ALA A 241 4.45 3.64 0.95
N ASP A 242 3.89 2.46 1.25
CA ASP A 242 3.26 1.56 0.28
C ASP A 242 1.84 1.99 -0.12
N ALA A 243 1.07 2.48 0.85
CA ALA A 243 -0.37 2.72 0.69
C ALA A 243 -0.72 3.70 -0.45
N PRO A 244 0.01 4.81 -0.69
CA PRO A 244 -0.26 5.68 -1.83
C PRO A 244 -0.21 4.96 -3.19
N ALA A 245 0.81 4.11 -3.38
CA ALA A 245 0.96 3.35 -4.62
C ALA A 245 -0.12 2.26 -4.76
N LEU A 246 -0.47 1.58 -3.65
CA LEU A 246 -1.55 0.60 -3.62
C LEU A 246 -2.92 1.23 -3.89
N LEU A 247 -3.18 2.43 -3.37
CA LEU A 247 -4.40 3.17 -3.66
C LEU A 247 -4.48 3.47 -5.16
N ALA A 248 -3.42 4.04 -5.75
CA ALA A 248 -3.36 4.31 -7.19
C ALA A 248 -3.55 3.04 -8.03
N LEU A 249 -3.04 1.89 -7.56
CA LEU A 249 -3.24 0.59 -8.19
C LEU A 249 -4.72 0.15 -8.12
N VAL A 250 -5.35 0.20 -6.94
CA VAL A 250 -6.78 -0.17 -6.77
C VAL A 250 -7.67 0.75 -7.59
N LEU A 251 -7.39 2.05 -7.62
CA LEU A 251 -8.08 3.02 -8.47
C LEU A 251 -7.93 2.67 -9.96
N ALA A 252 -6.73 2.25 -10.41
CA ALA A 252 -6.51 1.81 -11.78
C ALA A 252 -7.44 0.65 -12.17
N PHE A 253 -7.49 -0.41 -11.36
CA PHE A 253 -8.38 -1.55 -11.63
C PHE A 253 -9.87 -1.18 -11.51
N GLY A 254 -10.25 -0.34 -10.53
CA GLY A 254 -11.63 0.12 -10.36
C GLY A 254 -12.13 0.96 -11.53
N LEU A 255 -11.31 1.90 -12.01
CA LEU A 255 -11.59 2.71 -13.18
C LEU A 255 -11.66 1.87 -14.45
N LEU A 256 -10.79 0.87 -14.59
CA LEU A 256 -10.84 -0.10 -15.71
C LEU A 256 -12.14 -0.91 -15.67
N ALA A 257 -12.57 -1.38 -14.50
CA ALA A 257 -13.82 -2.12 -14.33
C ALA A 257 -15.04 -1.28 -14.77
N ARG A 258 -14.98 0.03 -14.57
CA ARG A 258 -15.98 1.04 -14.99
C ARG A 258 -15.83 1.52 -16.44
N GLY A 259 -14.84 1.02 -17.19
CA GLY A 259 -14.61 1.40 -18.59
C GLY A 259 -13.94 2.77 -18.77
N ARG A 260 -13.43 3.39 -17.69
CA ARG A 260 -12.69 4.67 -17.75
C ARG A 260 -11.21 4.42 -18.05
N LEU A 261 -10.93 3.83 -19.22
CA LEU A 261 -9.64 3.20 -19.53
C LEU A 261 -8.43 4.14 -19.51
N VAL A 262 -8.60 5.40 -19.95
CA VAL A 262 -7.51 6.40 -19.95
C VAL A 262 -7.13 6.81 -18.52
N TRP A 263 -8.12 7.11 -17.68
CA TRP A 263 -7.91 7.42 -16.26
C TRP A 263 -7.35 6.23 -15.49
N ALA A 264 -7.80 5.02 -15.84
CA ALA A 264 -7.28 3.80 -15.28
C ALA A 264 -5.77 3.64 -15.57
N ALA A 265 -5.35 3.90 -16.80
CA ALA A 265 -3.94 3.87 -17.19
C ALA A 265 -3.11 5.00 -16.55
N ALA A 266 -3.66 6.21 -16.44
CA ALA A 266 -3.04 7.31 -15.71
C ALA A 266 -2.79 6.95 -14.23
N SER A 267 -3.78 6.33 -13.59
CA SER A 267 -3.69 5.86 -12.20
C SER A 267 -2.64 4.76 -12.03
N LEU A 268 -2.49 3.86 -13.00
CA LEU A 268 -1.41 2.86 -13.00
C LEU A 268 -0.03 3.51 -13.18
N GLY A 269 0.06 4.56 -13.99
CA GLY A 269 1.28 5.37 -14.15
C GLY A 269 1.67 6.05 -12.83
N ALA A 270 0.71 6.58 -12.08
CA ALA A 270 0.93 7.13 -10.75
C ALA A 270 1.38 6.04 -9.75
N ALA A 271 0.78 4.85 -9.78
CA ALA A 271 1.20 3.74 -8.93
C ALA A 271 2.67 3.35 -9.17
N LEU A 272 3.08 3.31 -10.45
CA LEU A 272 4.47 3.04 -10.83
C LEU A 272 5.42 4.17 -10.45
N ALA A 273 4.99 5.43 -10.62
CA ALA A 273 5.75 6.60 -10.19
C ALA A 273 6.01 6.61 -8.67
N LEU A 274 5.12 6.01 -7.88
CA LEU A 274 5.26 5.93 -6.43
C LEU A 274 6.04 4.70 -5.98
N LYS A 275 5.94 3.57 -6.69
CA LYS A 275 6.66 2.35 -6.32
C LYS A 275 6.87 1.41 -7.51
N GLN A 276 8.11 0.94 -7.71
CA GLN A 276 8.45 0.05 -8.84
C GLN A 276 7.63 -1.24 -8.89
N PHE A 277 7.08 -1.69 -7.76
CA PHE A 277 6.29 -2.91 -7.68
C PHE A 277 5.06 -2.86 -8.61
N ALA A 278 4.49 -1.68 -8.87
CA ALA A 278 3.38 -1.56 -9.81
C ALA A 278 3.75 -1.95 -11.26
N LEU A 279 5.04 -2.02 -11.61
CA LEU A 279 5.50 -2.46 -12.93
C LEU A 279 5.00 -3.87 -13.26
N VAL A 280 4.93 -4.75 -12.26
CA VAL A 280 4.45 -6.13 -12.42
C VAL A 280 3.00 -6.16 -12.91
N ALA A 281 2.17 -5.16 -12.55
CA ALA A 281 0.78 -5.10 -12.96
C ALA A 281 0.60 -4.66 -14.43
N VAL A 282 1.58 -3.95 -15.02
CA VAL A 282 1.49 -3.36 -16.37
C VAL A 282 1.11 -4.38 -17.46
N PRO A 283 1.80 -5.52 -17.62
CA PRO A 283 1.44 -6.47 -18.69
C PRO A 283 0.06 -7.11 -18.48
N PHE A 284 -0.33 -7.40 -17.23
CA PHE A 284 -1.67 -7.92 -16.94
C PHE A 284 -2.75 -6.89 -17.26
N PHE A 285 -2.50 -5.63 -16.90
CA PHE A 285 -3.39 -4.51 -17.18
C PHE A 285 -3.54 -4.25 -18.69
N ALA A 286 -2.45 -4.35 -19.45
CA ALA A 286 -2.47 -4.24 -20.90
C ALA A 286 -3.37 -5.32 -21.53
N ILE A 287 -3.28 -6.58 -21.10
CA ILE A 287 -4.18 -7.64 -21.55
C ILE A 287 -5.63 -7.32 -21.16
N MET A 288 -5.90 -6.77 -19.97
CA MET A 288 -7.26 -6.37 -19.59
C MET A 288 -7.85 -5.29 -20.51
N LEU A 289 -7.04 -4.33 -20.96
CA LEU A 289 -7.49 -3.33 -21.95
C LEU A 289 -7.92 -4.00 -23.25
N LEU A 290 -7.18 -5.02 -23.69
CA LEU A 290 -7.53 -5.83 -24.87
C LEU A 290 -8.79 -6.66 -24.63
N THR A 291 -8.94 -7.29 -23.45
CA THR A 291 -10.15 -8.02 -23.04
C THR A 291 -11.39 -7.12 -23.02
N LYS A 292 -11.21 -5.82 -22.76
CA LYS A 292 -12.27 -4.80 -22.85
C LYS A 292 -12.57 -4.32 -24.27
N ASN A 293 -11.93 -4.91 -25.29
CA ASN A 293 -12.04 -4.49 -26.69
C ASN A 293 -11.74 -2.99 -26.89
N ALA A 294 -10.77 -2.46 -26.16
CA ALA A 294 -10.37 -1.05 -26.31
C ALA A 294 -9.95 -0.76 -27.75
N SER A 295 -10.53 0.28 -28.34
CA SER A 295 -10.15 0.72 -29.69
C SER A 295 -8.68 1.15 -29.72
N ARG A 296 -8.04 1.09 -30.91
CA ARG A 296 -6.65 1.55 -31.10
C ARG A 296 -6.42 2.96 -30.56
N GLY A 297 -7.33 3.89 -30.87
CA GLY A 297 -7.26 5.27 -30.34
C GLY A 297 -7.32 5.33 -28.81
N THR A 298 -8.13 4.49 -28.17
CA THR A 298 -8.18 4.39 -26.71
C THR A 298 -6.90 3.81 -26.13
N LEU A 299 -6.31 2.79 -26.77
CA LEU A 299 -5.03 2.22 -26.36
C LEU A 299 -3.90 3.26 -26.44
N TYR A 300 -3.83 4.06 -27.50
CA TYR A 300 -2.87 5.16 -27.60
C TYR A 300 -3.06 6.21 -26.50
N ARG A 301 -4.31 6.64 -26.26
CA ARG A 301 -4.60 7.60 -25.19
C ARG A 301 -4.28 7.05 -23.80
N ALA A 302 -4.56 5.78 -23.56
CA ALA A 302 -4.22 5.10 -22.32
C ALA A 302 -2.70 5.01 -22.13
N GLY A 303 -1.96 4.60 -23.17
CA GLY A 303 -0.50 4.58 -23.18
C GLY A 303 0.11 5.95 -22.96
N ALA A 304 -0.42 6.99 -23.63
CA ALA A 304 0.00 8.37 -23.46
C ALA A 304 -0.29 8.91 -22.05
N ALA A 305 -1.43 8.55 -21.45
CA ALA A 305 -1.76 8.97 -20.09
C ALA A 305 -0.90 8.26 -19.03
N PHE A 306 -0.70 6.95 -19.17
CA PHE A 306 0.22 6.18 -18.33
C PHE A 306 1.65 6.74 -18.43
N GLY A 307 2.16 6.86 -19.65
CA GLY A 307 3.51 7.36 -19.92
C GLY A 307 3.65 8.81 -19.49
N GLY A 308 2.67 9.66 -19.75
CA GLY A 308 2.68 11.08 -19.37
C GLY A 308 2.76 11.28 -17.87
N VAL A 309 1.95 10.58 -17.07
CA VAL A 309 2.01 10.66 -15.60
C VAL A 309 3.36 10.15 -15.08
N PHE A 310 3.81 8.98 -15.55
CA PHE A 310 5.07 8.41 -15.11
C PHE A 310 6.27 9.29 -15.50
N LEU A 311 6.37 9.68 -16.76
CA LEU A 311 7.47 10.51 -17.27
C LEU A 311 7.47 11.90 -16.63
N ALA A 312 6.31 12.52 -16.36
CA ALA A 312 6.26 13.81 -15.67
C ALA A 312 6.91 13.74 -14.27
N THR A 313 6.86 12.58 -13.61
CA THR A 313 7.49 12.40 -12.30
C THR A 313 8.97 12.03 -12.38
N VAL A 314 9.37 11.23 -13.38
CA VAL A 314 10.73 10.68 -13.49
C VAL A 314 11.67 11.62 -14.25
N LEU A 315 11.17 12.30 -15.28
CA LEU A 315 11.98 13.08 -16.21
C LEU A 315 12.82 14.18 -15.52
N PRO A 316 12.32 14.94 -14.52
CA PRO A 316 13.14 15.96 -13.86
C PRO A 316 14.43 15.38 -13.24
N PHE A 317 14.31 14.22 -12.60
CA PHE A 317 15.44 13.56 -11.93
C PHE A 317 16.34 12.81 -12.91
N LEU A 318 15.75 12.22 -13.96
CA LEU A 318 16.51 11.59 -15.04
C LEU A 318 17.36 12.59 -15.81
N VAL A 319 16.87 13.82 -15.99
CA VAL A 319 17.62 14.92 -16.64
C VAL A 319 18.68 15.48 -15.69
N ALA A 320 18.38 15.60 -14.40
CA ALA A 320 19.32 16.13 -13.41
C ALA A 320 20.54 15.21 -13.22
N ASP A 321 20.31 13.91 -13.00
CA ASP A 321 21.38 12.91 -12.92
C ASP A 321 20.82 11.49 -13.14
N PRO A 322 20.94 10.93 -14.37
CA PRO A 322 20.43 9.59 -14.67
C PRO A 322 21.24 8.49 -13.96
N GLY A 323 22.53 8.73 -13.69
CA GLY A 323 23.41 7.77 -13.03
C GLY A 323 23.03 7.61 -11.57
N ALA A 324 22.84 8.73 -10.86
CA ALA A 324 22.40 8.73 -9.47
C ALA A 324 21.01 8.11 -9.31
N LEU A 325 20.06 8.45 -10.19
CA LEU A 325 18.72 7.86 -10.17
C LEU A 325 18.77 6.33 -10.32
N TRP A 326 19.53 5.81 -11.28
CA TRP A 326 19.68 4.37 -11.48
C TRP A 326 20.38 3.69 -10.29
N HIS A 327 21.46 4.30 -9.81
CA HIS A 327 22.24 3.78 -8.70
C HIS A 327 21.40 3.62 -7.44
N ASP A 328 20.60 4.63 -7.11
CA ASP A 328 19.81 4.66 -5.89
C ASP A 328 18.53 3.81 -5.97
N THR A 329 17.86 3.78 -7.12
CA THR A 329 16.55 3.11 -7.23
C THR A 329 16.63 1.66 -7.73
N VAL A 330 17.70 1.30 -8.46
CA VAL A 330 17.85 -0.03 -9.08
C VAL A 330 19.07 -0.76 -8.55
N SER A 331 20.27 -0.19 -8.70
CA SER A 331 21.51 -0.89 -8.31
C SER A 331 21.59 -1.13 -6.80
N TYR A 332 21.14 -0.17 -6.00
CA TYR A 332 21.13 -0.27 -4.55
C TYR A 332 20.40 -1.52 -4.05
N GLY A 333 19.13 -1.70 -4.45
CA GLY A 333 18.32 -2.84 -4.04
C GLY A 333 18.77 -4.17 -4.65
N ALA A 334 19.36 -4.15 -5.85
CA ALA A 334 19.79 -5.36 -6.55
C ALA A 334 21.15 -5.89 -6.08
N GLY A 335 22.05 -5.01 -5.63
CA GLY A 335 23.45 -5.34 -5.38
C GLY A 335 23.95 -4.97 -4.00
N THR A 336 23.89 -3.68 -3.63
CA THR A 336 24.64 -3.15 -2.46
C THR A 336 23.88 -3.25 -1.14
N TYR A 337 22.54 -3.29 -1.17
CA TYR A 337 21.75 -3.46 0.04
C TYR A 337 21.94 -4.84 0.66
N ARG A 338 21.61 -5.01 1.95
CA ARG A 338 21.76 -6.30 2.65
C ARG A 338 20.63 -7.27 2.32
N ILE A 339 20.91 -8.57 2.34
CA ILE A 339 19.87 -9.61 2.35
C ILE A 339 19.06 -9.49 3.64
N VAL A 340 17.74 -9.36 3.54
CA VAL A 340 16.86 -9.26 4.72
C VAL A 340 15.43 -9.72 4.42
N GLY A 341 14.77 -10.29 5.42
CA GLY A 341 13.36 -10.64 5.38
C GLY A 341 13.09 -12.14 5.25
N TYR A 342 12.01 -12.51 4.57
CA TYR A 342 11.42 -13.86 4.60
C TYR A 342 11.49 -14.58 3.24
N GLY A 343 12.25 -14.03 2.29
CA GLY A 343 12.37 -14.57 0.93
C GLY A 343 13.41 -15.67 0.81
N LEU A 344 13.54 -16.19 -0.41
CA LEU A 344 14.52 -17.22 -0.77
C LEU A 344 15.96 -16.81 -0.40
N ALA A 345 16.33 -15.53 -0.60
CA ALA A 345 17.66 -15.04 -0.24
C ALA A 345 17.98 -15.25 1.25
N ALA A 346 17.04 -14.90 2.14
CA ALA A 346 17.22 -15.08 3.59
C ALA A 346 17.19 -16.55 4.01
N LEU A 347 16.37 -17.38 3.34
CA LEU A 347 16.38 -18.83 3.56
C LEU A 347 17.74 -19.45 3.19
N LEU A 348 18.30 -19.07 2.05
CA LEU A 348 19.62 -19.54 1.61
C LEU A 348 20.74 -19.08 2.54
N LEU A 349 20.69 -17.84 3.04
CA LEU A 349 21.59 -17.33 4.07
C LEU A 349 21.50 -18.16 5.35
N ASN A 350 20.29 -18.41 5.86
CA ASN A 350 20.07 -19.19 7.08
C ASN A 350 20.44 -20.68 6.95
N LEU A 351 20.39 -21.22 5.73
CA LEU A 351 20.83 -22.58 5.42
C LEU A 351 22.35 -22.70 5.21
N GLY A 352 23.09 -21.58 5.24
CA GLY A 352 24.52 -21.56 4.96
C GLY A 352 24.89 -21.79 3.49
N ALA A 353 23.94 -21.58 2.56
CA ALA A 353 24.21 -21.61 1.12
C ALA A 353 24.73 -20.27 0.58
N ILE A 354 24.56 -19.19 1.37
CA ILE A 354 25.16 -17.88 1.16
C ILE A 354 25.87 -17.54 2.47
N ASP A 355 27.16 -17.23 2.43
CA ASP A 355 27.97 -17.02 3.63
C ASP A 355 27.89 -15.59 4.17
N ASP A 356 27.56 -14.62 3.31
CA ASP A 356 27.56 -13.20 3.64
C ASP A 356 26.24 -12.52 3.26
N ARG A 357 25.65 -11.79 4.21
CA ARG A 357 24.43 -10.98 4.01
C ARG A 357 24.63 -9.88 2.97
N PHE A 358 25.85 -9.40 2.77
CA PHE A 358 26.20 -8.42 1.75
C PHE A 358 26.71 -9.06 0.45
N GLY A 359 26.93 -10.37 0.45
CA GLY A 359 27.48 -11.12 -0.67
C GLY A 359 26.58 -11.16 -1.91
N ASN A 360 27.11 -11.74 -2.98
CA ASN A 360 26.42 -11.83 -4.26
C ASN A 360 25.17 -12.71 -4.18
N TYR A 361 24.05 -12.22 -4.73
CA TYR A 361 22.80 -12.98 -4.85
C TYR A 361 22.33 -12.99 -6.31
N PRO A 362 22.10 -14.16 -6.93
CA PRO A 362 21.84 -14.27 -8.36
C PRO A 362 20.38 -13.92 -8.74
N PHE A 363 19.86 -12.80 -8.26
CA PHE A 363 18.47 -12.37 -8.46
C PHE A 363 18.05 -12.37 -9.94
N VAL A 364 18.89 -11.81 -10.83
CA VAL A 364 18.56 -11.71 -12.26
C VAL A 364 18.32 -13.08 -12.88
N TRP A 365 19.15 -14.07 -12.57
CA TRP A 365 18.99 -15.42 -13.08
C TRP A 365 17.74 -16.09 -12.52
N LEU A 366 17.45 -15.92 -11.24
CA LEU A 366 16.22 -16.42 -10.63
C LEU A 366 14.98 -15.79 -11.26
N ALA A 367 15.01 -14.48 -11.51
CA ALA A 367 13.93 -13.77 -12.16
C ALA A 367 13.72 -14.26 -13.61
N LEU A 368 14.80 -14.47 -14.37
CA LEU A 368 14.73 -14.96 -15.76
C LEU A 368 14.29 -16.42 -15.87
N LEU A 369 14.72 -17.29 -14.95
CA LEU A 369 14.44 -18.74 -15.01
C LEU A 369 13.10 -19.12 -14.37
N PHE A 370 12.65 -18.39 -13.35
CA PHE A 370 11.44 -18.75 -12.60
C PHE A 370 10.33 -17.71 -12.74
N TRP A 371 10.61 -16.44 -12.46
CA TRP A 371 9.57 -15.41 -12.44
C TRP A 371 9.05 -15.07 -13.84
N LEU A 372 9.93 -14.91 -14.82
CA LEU A 372 9.56 -14.51 -16.18
C LEU A 372 8.73 -15.59 -16.89
N PRO A 373 9.11 -16.89 -16.88
CA PRO A 373 8.29 -17.94 -17.49
C PRO A 373 6.94 -18.10 -16.80
N LEU A 374 6.90 -18.02 -15.46
CA LEU A 374 5.65 -18.04 -14.70
C LEU A 374 4.75 -16.86 -15.10
N THR A 375 5.30 -15.65 -15.17
CA THR A 375 4.56 -14.46 -15.55
C THR A 375 4.03 -14.56 -16.99
N ALA A 376 4.83 -15.06 -17.93
CA ALA A 376 4.40 -15.31 -19.30
C ALA A 376 3.25 -16.33 -19.37
N TRP A 377 3.33 -17.41 -18.60
CA TRP A 377 2.25 -18.39 -18.49
C TRP A 377 0.97 -17.79 -17.89
N LEU A 378 1.09 -16.97 -16.83
CA LEU A 378 -0.05 -16.27 -16.22
C LEU A 378 -0.71 -15.28 -17.19
N LEU A 379 0.07 -14.56 -17.99
CA LEU A 379 -0.43 -13.65 -19.03
C LEU A 379 -1.17 -14.42 -20.13
N TRP A 380 -0.63 -15.56 -20.55
CA TRP A 380 -1.29 -16.45 -21.50
C TRP A 380 -2.60 -17.02 -20.94
N ALA A 381 -2.59 -17.46 -19.68
CA ALA A 381 -3.77 -17.98 -18.98
C ALA A 381 -4.85 -16.89 -18.83
N GLN A 382 -4.47 -15.67 -18.45
CA GLN A 382 -5.37 -14.51 -18.41
C GLN A 382 -6.02 -14.28 -19.78
N ARG A 383 -5.21 -14.25 -20.85
CA ARG A 383 -5.71 -14.00 -22.21
C ARG A 383 -6.68 -15.10 -22.66
N ARG A 384 -6.42 -16.36 -22.33
CA ARG A 384 -7.33 -17.48 -22.61
C ARG A 384 -8.62 -17.42 -21.79
N ALA A 385 -8.54 -17.02 -20.53
CA ALA A 385 -9.70 -16.92 -19.66
C ALA A 385 -10.67 -15.81 -20.10
N GLY A 386 -10.16 -14.71 -20.66
CA GLY A 386 -10.99 -13.59 -21.12
C GLY A 386 -11.74 -12.87 -20.00
N THR A 387 -11.32 -13.04 -18.74
CA THR A 387 -11.90 -12.37 -17.56
C THR A 387 -10.91 -11.38 -16.96
N LEU A 388 -11.43 -10.37 -16.26
CA LEU A 388 -10.57 -9.34 -15.65
C LEU A 388 -9.94 -9.86 -14.36
N TRP A 389 -10.68 -10.61 -13.56
CA TRP A 389 -10.17 -11.11 -12.29
C TRP A 389 -8.96 -12.04 -12.47
N ALA A 390 -8.87 -12.75 -13.61
CA ALA A 390 -7.72 -13.62 -13.91
C ALA A 390 -6.41 -12.82 -14.01
N GLY A 391 -6.44 -11.59 -14.53
CA GLY A 391 -5.24 -10.76 -14.58
C GLY A 391 -4.85 -10.18 -13.22
N ALA A 392 -5.82 -9.91 -12.33
CA ALA A 392 -5.52 -9.47 -10.97
C ALA A 392 -4.92 -10.60 -10.11
N ILE A 393 -5.40 -11.84 -10.28
CA ILE A 393 -4.75 -13.04 -9.71
C ILE A 393 -3.38 -13.26 -10.31
N GLY A 394 -3.24 -13.14 -11.64
CA GLY A 394 -1.94 -13.26 -12.31
C GLY A 394 -0.92 -12.25 -11.77
N PHE A 395 -1.33 -10.99 -11.60
CA PHE A 395 -0.52 -9.97 -10.93
C PHE A 395 -0.15 -10.38 -9.51
N SER A 396 -1.11 -10.82 -8.70
CA SER A 396 -0.86 -11.23 -7.31
C SER A 396 0.18 -12.34 -7.20
N VAL A 397 0.02 -13.41 -7.99
CA VAL A 397 0.94 -14.56 -8.01
C VAL A 397 2.31 -14.15 -8.53
N SER A 398 2.37 -13.41 -9.65
CA SER A 398 3.62 -12.93 -10.23
C SER A 398 4.38 -12.01 -9.25
N MET A 399 3.67 -11.11 -8.59
CA MET A 399 4.22 -10.21 -7.56
C MET A 399 4.79 -10.99 -6.38
N PHE A 400 4.02 -11.94 -5.82
CA PHE A 400 4.49 -12.74 -4.70
C PHE A 400 5.78 -13.50 -5.05
N VAL A 401 5.83 -14.15 -6.21
CA VAL A 401 7.02 -14.90 -6.65
C VAL A 401 8.20 -13.97 -6.87
N LEU A 402 8.01 -12.78 -7.47
CA LEU A 402 9.08 -11.80 -7.62
C LEU A 402 9.67 -11.38 -6.27
N LEU A 403 8.81 -11.04 -5.31
CA LEU A 403 9.22 -10.64 -3.97
C LEU A 403 9.92 -11.79 -3.24
N PHE A 404 9.39 -13.02 -3.33
CA PHE A 404 10.00 -14.19 -2.72
C PHE A 404 11.39 -14.48 -3.27
N LEU A 405 11.60 -14.31 -4.58
CA LEU A 405 12.91 -14.47 -5.22
C LEU A 405 13.84 -13.27 -5.03
N SER A 406 13.36 -12.16 -4.48
CA SER A 406 14.16 -10.94 -4.35
C SER A 406 15.15 -11.02 -3.19
N ARG A 407 16.15 -10.13 -3.24
CA ARG A 407 17.15 -9.96 -2.17
C ARG A 407 16.53 -9.48 -0.85
N VAL A 408 15.41 -8.75 -0.93
CA VAL A 408 14.74 -8.10 0.20
C VAL A 408 13.26 -8.43 0.18
N PHE A 409 12.79 -9.19 1.18
CA PHE A 409 11.37 -9.49 1.31
C PHE A 409 10.85 -9.23 2.72
N GLN A 410 10.50 -7.97 2.98
CA GLN A 410 9.91 -7.56 4.25
C GLN A 410 8.42 -7.94 4.31
N SER A 411 7.89 -8.10 5.53
CA SER A 411 6.48 -8.42 5.75
C SER A 411 5.52 -7.38 5.17
N SER A 412 5.92 -6.10 5.15
CA SER A 412 5.17 -5.01 4.50
C SER A 412 4.92 -5.25 3.02
N TYR A 413 5.81 -5.96 2.32
CA TYR A 413 5.69 -6.18 0.87
C TYR A 413 4.56 -7.15 0.52
N LEU A 414 4.11 -7.98 1.46
CA LEU A 414 2.92 -8.83 1.29
C LEU A 414 1.64 -8.04 1.03
N ALA A 415 1.61 -6.74 1.35
CA ALA A 415 0.48 -5.88 1.02
C ALA A 415 0.17 -5.85 -0.49
N TRP A 416 1.18 -6.00 -1.35
CA TRP A 416 1.00 -5.97 -2.81
C TRP A 416 0.24 -7.19 -3.36
N PRO A 417 0.70 -8.44 -3.15
CA PRO A 417 -0.04 -9.61 -3.60
C PRO A 417 -1.41 -9.72 -2.92
N LEU A 418 -1.53 -9.37 -1.63
CA LEU A 418 -2.83 -9.39 -0.93
C LEU A 418 -3.81 -8.36 -1.50
N THR A 419 -3.33 -7.16 -1.85
CA THR A 419 -4.15 -6.17 -2.58
C THR A 419 -4.60 -6.70 -3.93
N GLY A 420 -3.71 -7.40 -4.66
CA GLY A 420 -4.05 -8.10 -5.90
C GLY A 420 -5.18 -9.11 -5.73
N ILE A 421 -5.19 -9.88 -4.63
CA ILE A 421 -6.29 -10.81 -4.29
C ILE A 421 -7.58 -10.04 -4.03
N GLY A 422 -7.53 -8.95 -3.25
CA GLY A 422 -8.71 -8.11 -3.00
C GLY A 422 -9.30 -7.53 -4.29
N VAL A 423 -8.45 -7.02 -5.18
CA VAL A 423 -8.87 -6.54 -6.51
C VAL A 423 -9.48 -7.67 -7.34
N ALA A 424 -8.90 -8.87 -7.32
CA ALA A 424 -9.44 -10.02 -8.03
C ALA A 424 -10.84 -10.41 -7.53
N LEU A 425 -11.07 -10.41 -6.22
CA LEU A 425 -12.38 -10.67 -5.62
C LEU A 425 -13.43 -9.63 -6.09
N LEU A 426 -13.06 -8.35 -6.11
CA LEU A 426 -13.93 -7.28 -6.59
C LEU A 426 -14.26 -7.42 -8.09
N LEU A 427 -13.27 -7.79 -8.92
CA LEU A 427 -13.48 -8.02 -10.35
C LEU A 427 -14.31 -9.27 -10.62
N ALA A 428 -14.11 -10.35 -9.85
CA ALA A 428 -14.87 -11.59 -9.99
C ALA A 428 -16.35 -11.38 -9.64
N GLU A 429 -16.62 -10.63 -8.57
CA GLU A 429 -17.98 -10.23 -8.18
C GLU A 429 -18.65 -9.36 -9.26
N ALA A 430 -17.90 -8.44 -9.87
CA ALA A 430 -18.38 -7.61 -10.96
C ALA A 430 -18.75 -8.43 -12.20
N ASP A 431 -17.95 -9.44 -12.55
CA ASP A 431 -18.20 -10.34 -13.68
C ASP A 431 -19.39 -11.28 -13.39
N GLY A 432 -19.49 -11.82 -12.18
CA GLY A 432 -20.62 -12.66 -11.75
C GLY A 432 -21.95 -11.91 -11.78
N SER A 433 -21.97 -10.66 -11.29
CA SER A 433 -23.15 -9.80 -11.32
C SER A 433 -23.66 -9.53 -12.74
N ARG A 434 -22.77 -9.40 -13.73
CA ARG A 434 -23.14 -9.21 -15.14
C ARG A 434 -23.77 -10.45 -15.76
N ARG A 435 -23.27 -11.64 -15.41
CA ARG A 435 -23.79 -12.92 -15.95
C ARG A 435 -25.15 -13.29 -15.36
N ALA A 436 -25.46 -12.83 -14.15
CA ALA A 436 -26.73 -13.11 -13.47
C ALA A 436 -27.88 -12.17 -13.89
N ALA A 437 -27.59 -11.07 -14.59
CA ALA A 437 -28.64 -10.24 -15.18
C ALA A 437 -29.32 -11.05 -16.31
N PRO A 438 -30.64 -11.28 -16.25
CA PRO A 438 -31.33 -12.00 -17.33
C PRO A 438 -31.09 -11.23 -18.64
N ALA A 439 -30.64 -11.94 -19.67
CA ALA A 439 -30.67 -11.44 -21.02
C ALA A 439 -32.13 -11.06 -21.30
N GLU A 440 -32.43 -9.77 -21.48
CA GLU A 440 -33.72 -9.35 -21.98
C GLU A 440 -33.96 -10.14 -23.27
N SER A 441 -34.92 -11.06 -23.20
CA SER A 441 -35.35 -11.83 -24.36
C SER A 441 -35.87 -10.83 -25.39
N PRO A 442 -35.39 -10.84 -26.64
CA PRO A 442 -36.00 -10.07 -27.70
C PRO A 442 -37.33 -10.75 -28.05
N SER A 443 -38.39 -10.38 -27.33
CA SER A 443 -39.73 -10.94 -27.51
C SER A 443 -40.76 -9.85 -27.21
N SER A 444 -41.29 -9.22 -28.27
CA SER A 444 -42.73 -8.89 -28.46
C SER A 444 -43.02 -7.73 -29.43
N ALA A 445 -42.08 -7.30 -30.28
CA ALA A 445 -42.41 -6.41 -31.40
C ALA A 445 -42.71 -7.20 -32.69
N ALA A 446 -43.72 -8.08 -32.65
CA ALA A 446 -44.32 -8.71 -33.83
C ALA A 446 -45.71 -9.27 -33.50
N ARG A 447 -46.59 -8.41 -33.01
CA ARG A 447 -48.04 -8.56 -33.12
C ARG A 447 -48.66 -7.16 -33.16
N GLU A 448 -48.87 -6.66 -34.37
CA GLU A 448 -50.12 -6.03 -34.82
C GLU A 448 -50.09 -5.92 -36.35
#